data_AF-A0A522MFL3-F1
#
_entry.id   AF-A0A522MFL3-F1
#
_cell.length_a   1.000
_cell.length_b   1.000
_cell.length_c   1.000
_cell.angle_alpha   90.00
_cell.angle_beta   90.00
_cell.angle_gamma   90.00
#
_symmetry.space_group_name_H-M   'P 1'
#
loop_
_entity.id
_entity.type
_entity.pdbx_description
1 polymer ?
#
loop_
_entity_poly.entity_id
_entity_poly.type
_entity_poly.pdbx_seq_one_letter_code
_entity_poly.pdbx_strand_id
1 'polypeptide(L)' 'MELQVPDMTCGHCSGVIERAVQNVDARAKVDIDIATRTVRIESTRPANDFVSAIREAGYSASVRA' A
#
# COMPACT_ATOMS: atom_id res chain seq x y z
N MET A 1 -8.48 -5.99 0.40
CA MET A 1 -8.81 -4.54 0.27
C MET A 1 -7.94 -3.92 -0.82
N GLU A 2 -8.35 -2.77 -1.36
CA GLU A 2 -7.66 -2.09 -2.45
C GLU A 2 -7.40 -0.61 -2.09
N LEU A 3 -6.18 -0.15 -2.28
CA LEU A 3 -5.74 1.23 -2.03
C LEU A 3 -5.23 1.85 -3.33
N GLN A 4 -5.50 3.14 -3.53
CA GLN A 4 -4.94 3.91 -4.64
C GLN A 4 -3.75 4.74 -4.16
N VAL A 5 -2.64 4.64 -4.89
CA VAL A 5 -1.39 5.34 -4.59
C VAL A 5 -0.92 6.11 -5.84
N PRO A 6 -1.47 7.31 -6.08
CA PRO A 6 -1.21 8.05 -7.33
C PRO A 6 0.25 8.49 -7.50
N ASP A 7 1.00 8.57 -6.39
CA ASP A 7 2.39 9.02 -6.35
C ASP A 7 3.40 7.95 -6.79
N MET A 8 2.96 6.71 -7.01
CA MET A 8 3.83 5.66 -7.57
C MET A 8 4.27 6.00 -9.00
N THR A 9 5.50 6.50 -9.11
CA THR A 9 6.09 6.96 -10.38
C THR A 9 7.28 6.11 -10.84
N CYS A 10 7.80 5.19 -10.01
CA CYS A 10 8.95 4.34 -10.37
C CYS A 10 8.93 2.98 -9.65
N GLY A 11 9.62 1.97 -10.20
CA GLY A 11 9.72 0.62 -9.63
C GLY A 11 10.37 0.54 -8.24
N HIS A 12 11.00 1.61 -7.75
CA HIS A 12 11.47 1.70 -6.36
C HIS A 12 10.33 1.86 -5.34
N CYS A 13 9.16 2.34 -5.76
CA CYS A 13 8.04 2.60 -4.87
C CYS A 13 7.43 1.31 -4.32
N SER A 14 7.42 0.23 -5.11
CA SER A 14 6.77 -1.03 -4.73
C SER A 14 7.41 -1.66 -3.48
N GLY A 15 8.74 -1.75 -3.43
CA GLY A 15 9.44 -2.35 -2.28
C GLY A 15 9.28 -1.55 -0.98
N VAL A 16 9.19 -0.22 -1.06
CA VAL A 16 8.97 0.63 0.13
C VAL A 16 7.54 0.46 0.64
N ILE A 17 6.56 0.43 -0.27
CA ILE A 17 5.14 0.26 0.07
C ILE A 17 4.87 -1.14 0.62
N GLU A 18 5.46 -2.18 0.03
CA GLU A 18 5.36 -3.54 0.54
C GLU A 18 5.92 -3.64 1.96
N ARG A 19 7.08 -3.05 2.23
CA ARG A 19 7.64 -2.98 3.59
C ARG A 19 6.75 -2.22 4.56
N ALA A 20 6.18 -1.09 4.15
CA ALA A 20 5.25 -0.33 4.98
C ALA A 20 4.02 -1.15 5.38
N VAL A 21 3.47 -1.92 4.44
CA VAL A 21 2.35 -2.83 4.70
C VAL A 21 2.76 -3.99 5.61
N GLN A 22 3.92 -4.62 5.37
CA GLN A 22 4.44 -5.70 6.21
C GLN A 22 4.78 -5.25 7.64
N ASN A 23 5.13 -3.98 7.85
CA ASN A 23 5.32 -3.43 9.19
C ASN A 23 4.01 -3.36 9.99
N VAL A 24 2.88 -3.12 9.33
CA VAL A 24 1.55 -3.15 9.95
C VAL A 24 1.10 -4.59 10.21
N ASP A 25 1.27 -5.44 9.20
CA ASP A 25 0.95 -6.86 9.28
C ASP A 25 1.96 -7.68 8.47
N ALA A 26 2.85 -8.36 9.19
CA ALA A 26 3.90 -9.18 8.60
C ALA A 26 3.38 -10.37 7.78
N ARG A 27 2.10 -10.73 7.92
CA ARG A 27 1.45 -11.81 7.15
C ARG A 27 0.57 -11.28 6.02
N ALA A 28 0.48 -9.97 5.84
CA ALA A 28 -0.30 -9.37 4.77
C ALA A 28 0.28 -9.76 3.41
N LYS A 29 -0.59 -10.15 2.47
CA LYS A 29 -0.20 -10.27 1.07
C LYS A 29 -0.40 -8.94 0.38
N VAL A 30 0.60 -8.53 -0.39
CA VAL A 30 0.61 -7.25 -1.10
C VAL A 30 0.82 -7.52 -2.57
N ASP A 31 -0.05 -6.95 -3.39
CA ASP A 31 0.06 -6.94 -4.84
C ASP A 31 0.01 -5.49 -5.31
N ILE A 32 1.03 -5.06 -6.04
CA ILE A 32 1.22 -3.66 -6.42
C ILE A 32 1.19 -3.57 -7.94
N ASP A 33 0.19 -2.86 -8.44
CA ASP A 33 0.02 -2.60 -9.85
C ASP A 33 0.39 -1.14 -10.15
N ILE A 34 1.57 -0.94 -10.72
CA ILE A 34 2.09 0.39 -11.05
C ILE A 34 1.31 1.01 -12.23
N ALA A 35 0.80 0.18 -13.14
CA ALA A 35 0.08 0.63 -14.33
C ALA A 35 -1.23 1.35 -13.96
N THR A 36 -1.96 0.81 -12.99
CA THR A 36 -3.21 1.35 -12.45
C THR A 36 -3.03 2.17 -11.18
N ARG A 37 -1.81 2.18 -10.63
CA ARG A 37 -1.43 2.88 -9.38
C ARG A 37 -2.24 2.39 -8.18
N THR A 38 -2.33 1.06 -8.09
CA THR A 38 -3.20 0.37 -7.15
C THR A 38 -2.40 -0.60 -6.30
N VAL A 39 -2.74 -0.71 -5.01
CA VAL A 39 -2.16 -1.65 -4.07
C VAL A 39 -3.28 -2.50 -3.50
N ARG A 40 -3.23 -3.79 -3.77
CA ARG A 40 -4.13 -4.77 -3.19
C ARG A 40 -3.48 -5.42 -1.99
N ILE A 41 -4.18 -5.38 -0.86
CA ILE A 41 -3.70 -5.90 0.42
C ILE A 41 -4.69 -6.96 0.91
N GLU A 42 -4.20 -8.14 1.23
CA GLU A 42 -4.96 -9.18 1.93
C GLU A 42 -4.46 -9.25 3.38
N SER A 43 -5.28 -8.76 4.31
CA SER A 43 -5.00 -8.75 5.74
C SER A 43 -6.32 -8.67 6.53
N THR A 44 -6.27 -9.08 7.80
CA THR A 44 -7.36 -8.90 8.77
C THR A 44 -7.35 -7.53 9.45
N ARG A 45 -6.30 -6.73 9.26
CA ARG A 45 -6.20 -5.36 9.79
C ARG A 45 -7.09 -4.41 8.98
N PRO A 46 -7.54 -3.29 9.58
CA PRO A 46 -8.37 -2.32 8.88
C PRO A 46 -7.55 -1.56 7.81
N ALA A 47 -8.22 -1.14 6.74
CA ALA A 47 -7.57 -0.42 5.63
C ALA A 47 -6.89 0.89 6.06
N ASN A 48 -7.41 1.53 7.11
CA ASN A 48 -6.90 2.79 7.60
C ASN A 48 -5.48 2.68 8.20
N ASP A 49 -5.13 1.55 8.83
CA ASP A 49 -3.77 1.30 9.32
C ASP A 49 -2.77 1.32 8.16
N PHE A 50 -3.11 0.65 7.05
CA PHE A 50 -2.25 0.59 5.86
C PHE A 50 -2.15 1.94 5.15
N VAL A 51 -3.25 2.69 5.06
CA VAL A 51 -3.22 4.05 4.52
C VAL A 51 -2.28 4.94 5.33
N SER A 52 -2.34 4.86 6.67
CA SER A 52 -1.43 5.62 7.54
C SER A 52 0.02 5.21 7.31
N ALA A 53 0.33 3.91 7.33
CA ALA A 53 1.69 3.41 7.15
C ALA A 53 2.30 3.80 5.79
N ILE A 54 1.50 3.76 4.72
CA ILE A 54 1.96 4.17 3.38
C ILE A 54 2.21 5.68 3.33
N ARG A 55 1.39 6.50 4.01
CA ARG A 55 1.61 7.94 4.16
C ARG A 55 2.86 8.27 4.98
N GLU A 56 3.12 7.55 6.05
CA GLU A 56 4.34 7.70 6.84
C GLU A 56 5.59 7.30 6.05
N ALA A 57 5.47 6.36 5.12
CA ALA A 57 6.52 6.03 4.16
C ALA A 57 6.72 7.10 3.06
N GLY A 58 5.94 8.18 3.08
CA GLY A 58 6.04 9.31 2.16
C GLY A 58 5.13 9.24 0.94
N TYR A 59 4.19 8.29 0.88
CA TYR A 59 3.32 8.09 -0.28
C TYR A 59 1.86 8.43 0.01
N SER A 60 1.21 9.09 -0.94
CA SER A 60 -0.23 9.35 -0.83
C SER A 60 -1.02 8.06 -1.02
N ALA A 61 -1.80 7.63 -0.02
CA ALA A 61 -2.70 6.48 -0.12
C ALA A 61 -4.13 6.84 0.28
N SER A 62 -5.09 6.21 -0.39
CA SER A 62 -6.52 6.29 -0.09
C SER A 62 -7.20 4.95 -0.37
N VAL A 63 -8.19 4.57 0.44
CA VAL A 63 -8.99 3.36 0.20
C VAL A 63 -9.81 3.57 -1.06
N ARG A 64 -9.76 2.59 -1.96
CA ARG A 64 -10.63 2.54 -3.12
C ARG A 64 -11.97 1.92 -2.71
N ALA A 65 -13.06 2.64 -2.98
CA ALA A 65 -14.43 2.19 -2.74
C ALA A 65 -14.87 1.13 -3.75
#